data_AF-A0AAD8JQ74-F1
#
_entry.id   AF-A0AAD8JQ74-F1
#
_cell.length_a   1.000
_cell.length_b   1.000
_cell.length_c   1.000
_cell.angle_alpha   90.00
_cell.angle_beta   90.00
_cell.angle_gamma   90.00
#
_symmetry.space_group_name_H-M   'P 1'
#
loop_
_entity.id
_entity.type
_entity.pdbx_description
1 polymer ?
#
loop_
_entity_poly.entity_id
_entity_poly.type
_entity_poly.pdbx_seq_one_letter_code
_entity_poly.pdbx_strand_id
1 'polypeptide(L)'
;MNSVDVHSFNFIQILDLCSNLPELADQMCSKYSRIFFSEMAGNSIKSVAKAVGEFQYPWREKLTKYKDELSKGVWGYWQLGAWKPLGISARRRARLRKEVLLAGEDWPYDPERKEMRKKRKGHKCDRISAEKRANTAELMKKMPQMLADYRKKKWEKKMNEEDAAAKKT
;
A
#
# COMPACT_ATOMS: atom_id res chain seq x y z
N MET A 1 46.58 7.35 -27.12
CA MET A 1 45.62 6.97 -26.08
C MET A 1 44.60 8.08 -25.99
N ASN A 2 43.38 7.83 -26.46
CA ASN A 2 42.10 8.53 -26.23
C ASN A 2 41.16 8.22 -27.41
N SER A 3 39.97 7.67 -27.14
CA SER A 3 38.68 8.05 -27.75
C SER A 3 37.59 7.11 -27.19
N VAL A 4 36.76 7.53 -26.23
CA VAL A 4 35.38 8.05 -26.38
C VAL A 4 34.54 7.43 -27.51
N ASP A 5 33.54 6.64 -27.08
CA ASP A 5 32.10 6.94 -27.08
C ASP A 5 31.23 7.02 -28.37
N VAL A 6 30.03 6.43 -28.21
CA VAL A 6 28.69 6.66 -28.82
C VAL A 6 28.33 6.27 -30.27
N HIS A 7 27.30 5.41 -30.39
CA HIS A 7 26.01 5.58 -31.12
C HIS A 7 25.52 4.25 -31.73
N SER A 8 24.61 3.50 -31.10
CA SER A 8 23.15 3.60 -31.24
C SER A 8 22.65 3.70 -32.69
N PHE A 9 22.32 2.59 -33.35
CA PHE A 9 21.42 2.58 -34.50
C PHE A 9 20.56 1.30 -34.60
N ASN A 10 19.28 1.51 -34.27
CA ASN A 10 18.02 0.92 -34.74
C ASN A 10 17.99 -0.39 -35.56
N PHE A 11 17.17 -1.31 -35.04
CA PHE A 11 16.70 -2.60 -35.55
C PHE A 11 15.72 -2.50 -36.75
N ILE A 12 15.75 -1.41 -37.52
CA ILE A 12 14.87 -1.23 -38.66
C ILE A 12 15.76 -1.08 -39.89
N GLN A 13 15.56 -1.97 -40.86
CA GLN A 13 16.22 -2.08 -42.17
C GLN A 13 17.37 -3.08 -42.28
N ILE A 14 17.05 -4.38 -42.22
CA ILE A 14 17.57 -5.36 -43.20
C ILE A 14 16.40 -6.29 -43.59
N LEU A 15 15.35 -5.69 -44.14
CA LEU A 15 14.50 -6.34 -45.13
C LEU A 15 14.98 -5.75 -46.47
N ASP A 16 15.24 -6.63 -47.43
CA ASP A 16 15.79 -6.38 -48.77
C ASP A 16 17.29 -6.69 -48.88
N LEU A 17 17.60 -7.99 -48.99
CA LEU A 17 18.65 -8.56 -49.84
C LEU A 17 18.80 -10.05 -49.50
N CYS A 18 17.98 -10.90 -50.12
CA CYS A 18 18.35 -12.24 -50.61
C CYS A 18 17.09 -13.05 -50.94
N SER A 19 16.51 -12.72 -52.07
CA SER A 19 15.86 -13.68 -52.96
C SER A 19 16.88 -14.76 -53.38
N ASN A 20 16.97 -15.86 -52.64
CA ASN A 20 17.35 -17.21 -53.10
C ASN A 20 17.41 -18.20 -51.91
N LEU A 21 16.90 -19.42 -52.13
CA LEU A 21 16.75 -20.60 -51.23
C LEU A 21 15.42 -20.74 -50.46
N PRO A 22 14.40 -21.38 -51.06
CA PRO A 22 13.20 -21.86 -50.39
C PRO A 22 13.34 -23.33 -49.92
N GLU A 23 14.46 -23.73 -49.30
CA GLU A 23 14.69 -25.16 -48.95
C GLU A 23 15.03 -25.45 -47.48
N LEU A 24 15.08 -24.42 -46.62
CA LEU A 24 15.33 -24.59 -45.18
C LEU A 24 14.14 -24.23 -44.28
N ALA A 25 13.01 -23.79 -44.83
CA ALA A 25 11.81 -23.49 -44.05
C ALA A 25 10.95 -24.75 -43.76
N ASP A 26 10.98 -25.77 -44.63
CA ASP A 26 10.11 -26.95 -44.49
C ASP A 26 10.67 -28.05 -43.56
N GLN A 27 11.99 -28.09 -43.32
CA GLN A 27 12.57 -29.07 -42.39
C GLN A 27 12.51 -28.64 -40.90
N MET A 28 12.37 -27.34 -40.62
CA MET A 28 12.29 -26.83 -39.25
C MET A 28 10.86 -26.81 -38.68
N CYS A 29 9.82 -26.82 -39.55
CA CYS A 29 8.41 -26.81 -39.13
C CYS A 29 7.84 -28.22 -38.83
N SER A 30 8.42 -29.28 -39.41
CA SER A 30 7.93 -30.67 -39.24
C SER A 30 8.49 -31.39 -38.01
N LYS A 31 9.71 -31.05 -37.56
CA LYS A 31 10.33 -31.69 -36.37
C LYS A 31 9.88 -31.11 -35.03
N TYR A 32 9.44 -29.86 -34.98
CA TYR A 32 9.00 -29.21 -33.73
C TYR A 32 7.49 -29.27 -33.46
N SER A 33 6.69 -29.81 -34.38
CA SER A 33 5.23 -29.99 -34.18
C SER A 33 4.85 -31.39 -33.68
N ARG A 34 5.68 -32.41 -33.92
CA ARG A 34 5.34 -33.81 -33.56
C ARG A 34 5.70 -34.20 -32.12
N ILE A 35 6.64 -33.48 -31.49
CA ILE A 35 7.02 -33.71 -30.08
C ILE A 35 6.04 -33.02 -29.13
N PHE A 36 5.49 -31.86 -29.52
CA PHE A 36 4.56 -31.09 -28.68
C PHE A 36 3.12 -31.62 -28.65
N PHE A 37 2.66 -32.35 -29.67
CA PHE A 37 1.26 -32.77 -29.77
C PHE A 37 0.96 -34.10 -29.04
N SER A 38 1.95 -34.99 -28.90
CA SER A 38 1.78 -36.29 -28.23
C SER A 38 1.69 -36.17 -26.70
N GLU A 39 2.46 -35.24 -26.11
CA GLU A 39 2.54 -35.07 -24.65
C GLU A 39 1.31 -34.33 -24.07
N MET A 40 0.65 -33.49 -24.87
CA MET A 40 -0.58 -32.77 -24.48
C MET A 40 -1.82 -33.67 -24.44
N ALA A 41 -1.88 -34.73 -25.26
CA ALA A 41 -3.02 -35.66 -25.30
C ALA A 41 -3.03 -36.65 -24.13
N GLY A 42 -1.86 -37.02 -23.59
CA GLY A 42 -1.76 -37.89 -22.41
C GLY A 42 -2.08 -37.21 -21.08
N ASN A 43 -1.94 -35.88 -21.02
CA ASN A 43 -2.27 -35.07 -19.84
C ASN A 43 -3.75 -34.69 -19.77
N SER A 44 -4.46 -34.62 -20.90
CA SER A 44 -5.88 -34.29 -20.93
C SER A 44 -6.77 -35.44 -20.43
N ILE A 45 -6.41 -36.68 -20.69
CA ILE A 45 -7.21 -37.85 -20.24
C ILE A 45 -7.01 -38.09 -18.74
N LYS A 46 -5.78 -37.94 -18.25
CA LYS A 46 -5.48 -37.97 -16.80
C LYS A 46 -6.13 -36.80 -16.07
N SER A 47 -6.18 -35.61 -16.67
CA SER A 47 -6.85 -34.45 -16.06
C SER A 47 -8.38 -34.61 -16.03
N VAL A 48 -8.99 -35.25 -17.03
CA VAL A 48 -10.43 -35.52 -17.05
C VAL A 48 -10.81 -36.60 -16.04
N ALA A 49 -10.09 -37.73 -15.96
CA ALA A 49 -10.37 -38.78 -14.97
C ALA A 49 -10.14 -38.31 -13.52
N LYS A 50 -9.11 -37.48 -13.31
CA LYS A 50 -8.87 -36.76 -12.06
C LYS A 50 -10.00 -35.75 -11.78
N ALA A 51 -10.45 -35.03 -12.80
CA ALA A 51 -11.57 -34.10 -12.70
C ALA A 51 -12.95 -34.75 -12.51
N VAL A 52 -13.12 -36.08 -12.57
CA VAL A 52 -14.41 -36.73 -12.26
C VAL A 52 -14.44 -37.26 -10.81
N GLY A 53 -13.33 -37.79 -10.28
CA GLY A 53 -13.25 -38.29 -8.90
C GLY A 53 -12.86 -37.23 -7.86
N GLU A 54 -12.06 -36.24 -8.25
CA GLU A 54 -11.52 -35.18 -7.39
C GLU A 54 -12.44 -33.92 -7.40
N PHE A 55 -13.51 -33.95 -8.19
CA PHE A 55 -14.44 -32.84 -8.40
C PHE A 55 -15.32 -32.52 -7.20
N GLN A 56 -15.52 -33.50 -6.31
CA GLN A 56 -16.58 -33.37 -5.32
C GLN A 56 -16.27 -32.26 -4.31
N TYR A 57 -15.00 -32.09 -3.88
CA TYR A 57 -14.60 -31.03 -2.95
C TYR A 57 -13.11 -30.62 -3.08
N PRO A 58 -12.71 -29.87 -4.13
CA PRO A 58 -11.33 -29.45 -4.34
C PRO A 58 -10.74 -28.58 -3.21
N TRP A 59 -11.58 -28.07 -2.30
CA TRP A 59 -11.13 -27.32 -1.13
C TRP A 59 -10.65 -28.21 0.03
N ARG A 60 -11.08 -29.48 0.12
CA ARG A 60 -10.63 -30.41 1.19
C ARG A 60 -9.13 -30.70 1.07
N GLU A 61 -8.65 -30.94 -0.14
CA GLU A 61 -7.22 -31.15 -0.43
C GLU A 61 -6.38 -29.90 -0.19
N LYS A 62 -6.93 -28.74 -0.57
CA LYS A 62 -6.27 -27.46 -0.30
C LYS A 62 -6.22 -27.20 1.21
N LEU A 63 -7.26 -27.55 1.96
CA LEU A 63 -7.27 -27.44 3.43
C LEU A 63 -6.23 -28.35 4.07
N THR A 64 -6.13 -29.62 3.67
CA THR A 64 -5.13 -30.54 4.23
C THR A 64 -3.72 -30.06 3.93
N LYS A 65 -3.44 -29.61 2.69
CA LYS A 65 -2.16 -29.04 2.28
C LYS A 65 -1.72 -27.84 3.14
N TYR A 66 -2.68 -27.02 3.53
CA TYR A 66 -2.44 -25.72 4.15
C TYR A 66 -2.79 -25.65 5.63
N LYS A 67 -3.15 -26.79 6.25
CA LYS A 67 -3.60 -26.88 7.64
C LYS A 67 -2.58 -26.28 8.62
N ASP A 68 -1.31 -26.62 8.45
CA ASP A 68 -0.22 -26.15 9.32
C ASP A 68 0.10 -24.66 9.13
N GLU A 69 -0.18 -24.11 7.96
CA GLU A 69 -0.04 -22.67 7.69
C GLU A 69 -1.27 -21.89 8.17
N LEU A 70 -2.45 -22.49 8.13
CA LEU A 70 -3.69 -21.90 8.63
C LEU A 70 -3.67 -21.76 10.16
N SER A 71 -3.06 -22.72 10.87
CA SER A 71 -2.94 -22.69 12.33
C SER A 71 -1.97 -21.62 12.85
N LYS A 72 -0.99 -21.19 12.05
CA LYS A 72 -0.03 -20.12 12.42
C LYS A 72 -0.67 -18.73 12.54
N GLY A 73 -1.87 -18.54 12.00
CA GLY A 73 -2.66 -17.30 12.11
C GLY A 73 -2.91 -16.60 10.76
N VAL A 74 -3.47 -15.38 10.82
CA VAL A 74 -4.02 -14.70 9.63
C VAL A 74 -3.00 -13.89 8.83
N TRP A 75 -2.01 -13.27 9.47
CA TRP A 75 -1.11 -12.32 8.80
C TRP A 75 0.36 -12.75 8.79
N GLY A 76 0.70 -13.75 9.58
CA GLY A 76 2.08 -14.12 9.86
C GLY A 76 2.18 -14.62 11.28
N TYR A 77 3.38 -15.04 11.63
CA TYR A 77 3.70 -15.49 12.96
C TYR A 77 5.01 -14.85 13.40
N TRP A 78 5.12 -14.66 14.72
CA TRP A 78 6.31 -14.12 15.34
C TRP A 78 7.30 -15.28 15.58
N GLN A 79 8.50 -15.21 15.01
CA GLN A 79 9.52 -16.23 15.20
C GLN A 79 10.91 -15.59 15.23
N LEU A 80 11.70 -15.91 16.27
CA LEU A 80 13.12 -15.56 16.38
C LEU A 80 13.45 -14.08 16.08
N GLY A 81 12.74 -13.16 16.71
CA GLY A 81 13.02 -11.72 16.55
C GLY A 81 12.28 -11.05 15.39
N ALA A 82 11.64 -11.83 14.51
CA ALA A 82 11.11 -11.33 13.25
C ALA A 82 9.67 -11.75 12.99
N TRP A 83 8.94 -10.88 12.29
CA TRP A 83 7.65 -11.22 11.70
C TRP A 83 7.87 -12.04 10.43
N LYS A 84 7.43 -13.30 10.42
CA LYS A 84 7.48 -14.16 9.23
C LYS A 84 6.12 -14.16 8.52
N PRO A 85 6.08 -13.91 7.19
CA PRO A 85 4.84 -14.07 6.43
C PRO A 85 4.45 -15.55 6.34
N LEU A 86 3.20 -15.81 6.03
CA LEU A 86 2.67 -17.15 5.81
C LEU A 86 3.09 -17.68 4.43
N GLY A 87 3.13 -19.01 4.29
CA GLY A 87 3.35 -19.67 2.99
C GLY A 87 2.19 -19.52 2.00
N ILE A 88 1.06 -18.96 2.44
CA ILE A 88 -0.16 -18.76 1.65
C ILE A 88 -0.43 -17.26 1.50
N SER A 89 -0.69 -16.82 0.28
CA SER A 89 -1.16 -15.46 0.05
C SER A 89 -2.56 -15.24 0.62
N ALA A 90 -2.82 -14.08 1.19
CA ALA A 90 -4.12 -13.72 1.75
C ALA A 90 -5.28 -13.92 0.74
N ARG A 91 -5.02 -13.69 -0.55
CA ARG A 91 -5.99 -13.94 -1.63
C ARG A 91 -6.34 -15.41 -1.78
N ARG A 92 -5.35 -16.31 -1.77
CA ARG A 92 -5.60 -17.76 -1.85
C ARG A 92 -6.38 -18.22 -0.62
N ARG A 93 -6.01 -17.75 0.57
CA ARG A 93 -6.76 -18.04 1.81
C ARG A 93 -8.22 -17.59 1.73
N ALA A 94 -8.50 -16.36 1.29
CA ALA A 94 -9.87 -15.88 1.15
C ALA A 94 -10.69 -16.69 0.13
N ARG A 95 -10.06 -17.16 -0.96
CA ARG A 95 -10.70 -18.07 -1.91
C ARG A 95 -11.06 -19.42 -1.28
N LEU A 96 -10.15 -20.00 -0.48
CA LEU A 96 -10.42 -21.22 0.28
C LEU A 96 -11.55 -21.02 1.27
N ARG A 97 -11.51 -19.94 2.06
CA ARG A 97 -12.58 -19.58 3.00
C ARG A 97 -13.93 -19.46 2.29
N LYS A 98 -13.95 -18.83 1.10
CA LYS A 98 -15.16 -18.74 0.27
C LYS A 98 -15.66 -20.11 -0.17
N GLU A 99 -14.79 -20.99 -0.67
CA GLU A 99 -15.15 -22.35 -1.09
C GLU A 99 -15.74 -23.18 0.07
N VAL A 100 -15.13 -23.10 1.26
CA VAL A 100 -15.59 -23.82 2.47
C VAL A 100 -16.94 -23.30 2.97
N LEU A 101 -17.09 -21.97 3.09
CA LEU A 101 -18.35 -21.36 3.55
C LEU A 101 -19.49 -21.59 2.55
N LEU A 102 -19.21 -21.65 1.24
CA LEU A 102 -20.21 -22.00 0.23
C LEU A 102 -20.67 -23.46 0.34
N ALA A 103 -19.79 -24.36 0.79
CA ALA A 103 -20.15 -25.74 1.08
C ALA A 103 -20.93 -25.90 2.41
N GLY A 104 -21.09 -24.82 3.17
CA GLY A 104 -21.79 -24.81 4.45
C GLY A 104 -20.96 -25.32 5.64
N GLU A 105 -19.65 -25.53 5.47
CA GLU A 105 -18.75 -25.88 6.58
C GLU A 105 -18.24 -24.63 7.30
N ASP A 106 -17.90 -24.81 8.59
CA ASP A 106 -17.42 -23.72 9.45
C ASP A 106 -15.92 -23.42 9.24
N TRP A 107 -15.51 -22.18 9.49
CA TRP A 107 -14.14 -21.70 9.31
C TRP A 107 -13.48 -21.30 10.63
N PRO A 108 -12.75 -22.21 11.32
CA PRO A 108 -12.24 -21.98 12.68
C PRO A 108 -10.90 -21.24 12.76
N TYR A 109 -10.23 -20.96 11.63
CA TYR A 109 -8.84 -20.49 11.63
C TYR A 109 -8.65 -18.98 11.82
N ASP A 110 -9.71 -18.18 11.61
CA ASP A 110 -9.61 -16.72 11.65
C ASP A 110 -10.23 -16.19 12.95
N PRO A 111 -9.57 -15.25 13.65
CA PRO A 111 -10.12 -14.62 14.84
C PRO A 111 -11.33 -13.76 14.48
N GLU A 112 -12.21 -13.57 15.47
CA GLU A 112 -13.39 -12.73 15.31
C GLU A 112 -13.03 -11.28 14.96
N ARG A 113 -13.93 -10.64 14.21
CA ARG A 113 -13.73 -9.26 13.75
C ARG A 113 -13.75 -8.30 14.94
N LYS A 114 -12.70 -7.51 15.09
CA LYS A 114 -12.63 -6.44 16.09
C LYS A 114 -13.74 -5.39 15.88
N GLU A 115 -14.20 -4.83 16.99
CA GLU A 115 -15.16 -3.72 17.01
C GLU A 115 -14.69 -2.50 16.19
N MET A 116 -15.63 -1.87 15.51
CA MET A 116 -15.39 -0.65 14.73
C MET A 116 -15.20 0.57 15.63
N ARG A 117 -14.27 1.47 15.27
CA ARG A 117 -14.04 2.74 15.99
C ARG A 117 -15.18 3.74 15.70
N LYS A 118 -15.93 4.12 16.73
CA LYS A 118 -17.06 5.07 16.63
C LYS A 118 -16.68 6.56 16.84
N LYS A 119 -15.46 6.87 17.26
CA LYS A 119 -15.05 8.23 17.67
C LYS A 119 -14.73 9.14 16.46
N ARG A 120 -15.38 10.30 16.36
CA ARG A 120 -15.04 11.39 15.42
C ARG A 120 -13.94 12.29 16.00
N LYS A 121 -13.06 12.83 15.14
CA LYS A 121 -11.92 13.67 15.55
C LYS A 121 -12.32 15.11 15.91
N GLY A 122 -13.32 15.67 15.23
CA GLY A 122 -13.66 17.10 15.29
C GLY A 122 -12.64 18.00 14.57
N HIS A 123 -13.05 19.21 14.19
CA HIS A 123 -12.12 20.20 13.63
C HIS A 123 -11.33 20.90 14.76
N LYS A 124 -10.05 21.17 14.50
CA LYS A 124 -9.17 21.87 15.45
C LYS A 124 -9.71 23.27 15.78
N CYS A 125 -10.25 23.97 14.78
CA CYS A 125 -10.78 25.32 14.93
C CYS A 125 -11.93 25.37 15.94
N ASP A 126 -12.92 24.49 15.78
CA ASP A 126 -14.12 24.46 16.63
C ASP A 126 -13.75 24.21 18.09
N ARG A 127 -12.80 23.31 18.34
CA ARG A 127 -12.28 23.01 19.67
C ARG A 127 -11.67 24.24 20.36
N ILE A 128 -10.90 25.04 19.61
CA ILE A 128 -10.19 26.22 20.13
C ILE A 128 -11.08 27.48 20.12
N SER A 129 -12.20 27.44 19.40
CA SER A 129 -13.06 28.62 19.21
C SER A 129 -13.64 29.15 20.53
N ALA A 130 -14.02 28.25 21.45
CA ALA A 130 -14.54 28.63 22.76
C ALA A 130 -13.46 29.33 23.62
N GLU A 131 -12.26 28.75 23.65
CA GLU A 131 -11.10 29.30 24.36
C GLU A 131 -10.75 30.71 23.84
N LYS A 132 -10.75 30.89 22.51
CA LYS A 132 -10.48 32.19 21.89
C LYS A 132 -11.50 33.25 22.28
N ARG A 133 -12.80 32.92 22.28
CA ARG A 133 -13.87 33.86 22.67
C ARG A 133 -13.74 34.27 24.13
N ALA A 134 -13.42 33.34 25.03
CA ALA A 134 -13.19 33.63 26.44
C ALA A 134 -11.98 34.56 26.65
N ASN A 135 -10.85 34.27 25.99
CA ASN A 135 -9.65 35.10 26.06
C ASN A 135 -9.93 36.53 25.52
N THR A 136 -10.67 36.65 24.41
CA THR A 136 -11.09 37.97 23.91
C THR A 136 -11.85 38.75 24.98
N ALA A 137 -12.79 38.15 25.70
CA ALA A 137 -13.53 38.82 26.77
C ALA A 137 -12.62 39.26 27.94
N GLU A 138 -11.65 38.43 28.32
CA GLU A 138 -10.67 38.78 29.36
C GLU A 138 -9.75 39.94 28.94
N LEU A 139 -9.29 39.95 27.69
CA LEU A 139 -8.48 41.04 27.14
C LEU A 139 -9.27 42.35 27.07
N MET A 140 -10.55 42.30 26.72
CA MET A 140 -11.41 43.49 26.70
C MET A 140 -11.57 44.10 28.10
N LYS A 141 -11.67 43.27 29.15
CA LYS A 141 -11.70 43.76 30.54
C LYS A 141 -10.40 44.47 30.95
N LYS A 142 -9.25 44.00 30.45
CA LYS A 142 -7.92 44.57 30.74
C LYS A 142 -7.60 45.80 29.88
N MET A 143 -8.39 46.08 28.84
CA MET A 143 -8.15 47.18 27.90
C MET A 143 -7.99 48.56 28.55
N PRO A 144 -8.85 48.98 29.51
CA PRO A 144 -8.75 50.32 30.10
C PRO A 144 -7.44 50.52 30.85
N GLN A 145 -6.98 49.48 31.57
CA GLN A 145 -5.71 49.50 32.28
C GLN A 145 -4.54 49.62 31.30
N MET A 146 -4.53 48.80 30.24
CA MET A 146 -3.48 48.85 29.22
C MET A 146 -3.39 50.23 28.53
N LEU A 147 -4.53 50.90 28.30
CA LEU A 147 -4.57 52.25 27.75
C LEU A 147 -4.05 53.31 28.73
N ALA A 148 -4.31 53.15 30.03
CA ALA A 148 -3.77 54.03 31.06
C ALA A 148 -2.24 53.87 31.15
N ASP A 149 -1.76 52.63 31.17
CA ASP A 149 -0.33 52.31 31.23
C ASP A 149 0.42 52.87 29.99
N TYR A 150 -0.17 52.72 28.80
CA TYR A 150 0.43 53.26 27.57
C TYR A 150 0.51 54.79 27.59
N ARG A 151 -0.56 55.46 28.02
CA ARG A 151 -0.58 56.93 28.17
C ARG A 151 0.46 57.41 29.16
N LYS A 152 0.57 56.75 30.31
CA LYS A 152 1.58 57.04 31.34
C LYS A 152 3.00 56.91 30.79
N LYS A 153 3.33 55.80 30.14
CA LYS A 153 4.66 55.58 29.52
C LYS A 153 5.02 56.66 28.49
N LYS A 154 4.07 57.06 27.64
CA LYS A 154 4.30 58.10 26.64
C LYS A 154 4.57 59.45 27.29
N TRP A 155 3.87 59.75 28.38
CA TRP A 155 4.03 61.00 29.10
C TRP A 155 5.35 61.05 29.88
N GLU A 156 5.72 59.99 30.59
CA GLU A 156 7.01 59.85 31.27
C GLU A 156 8.18 59.98 30.29
N LYS A 157 8.07 59.35 29.11
CA LYS A 157 9.09 59.49 28.05
C LYS A 157 9.25 60.96 27.62
N LYS A 158 8.13 61.67 27.41
CA LYS A 158 8.17 63.09 27.03
C LYS A 158 8.82 63.95 28.11
N MET A 159 8.45 63.77 29.38
CA MET A 159 9.05 64.50 30.50
C MET A 159 10.56 64.26 30.59
N ASN A 160 11.00 63.00 30.48
CA ASN A 160 12.42 62.67 30.51
C ASN A 160 13.20 63.28 29.33
N GLU A 161 12.60 63.38 28.14
CA GLU A 161 13.21 64.04 26.97
C GLU A 161 13.33 65.55 27.18
N GLU A 162 12.31 66.20 27.74
CA GLU A 162 12.34 67.63 28.08
C GLU A 162 13.37 67.93 29.19
N ASP A 163 13.43 67.12 30.24
CA ASP A 163 14.43 67.24 31.32
C ASP A 163 15.85 67.01 30.80
N ALA A 164 16.04 66.05 29.88
CA ALA A 164 17.33 65.82 29.25
C ALA A 164 17.75 66.97 28.33
N ALA A 165 16.80 67.61 27.64
CA ALA A 165 17.07 68.79 26.83
C ALA A 165 17.44 69.99 27.71
N ALA A 166 16.71 70.24 28.80
CA ALA A 166 16.97 71.33 29.74
C ALA A 166 18.31 71.19 30.50
N LYS A 167 18.77 69.96 30.76
CA LYS A 167 20.11 69.71 31.35
C LYS A 167 21.26 69.88 30.35
N LYS A 168 20.97 69.89 29.05
CA LYS A 168 21.98 69.96 27.98
C LYS A 168 22.23 71.40 27.51
N THR A 169 21.29 72.31 27.78
CA THR A 169 21.41 73.77 27.61
C THR A 169 22.06 74.41 28.81
#